data_AF-A0A966SGN9-F1
#
_entry.id   AF-A0A966SGN9-F1
#
_cell.length_a   1.000
_cell.length_b   1.000
_cell.length_c   1.000
_cell.angle_alpha   90.00
_cell.angle_beta   90.00
_cell.angle_gamma   90.00
#
_symmetry.space_group_name_H-M   'P 1'
#
loop_
_entity.id
_entity.type
_entity.pdbx_description
1 polymer ?
#
loop_
_entity_poly.entity_id
_entity_poly.type
_entity_poly.pdbx_seq_one_letter_code
_entity_poly.pdbx_strand_id
1 'polypeptide(L)'
;MLELSLIETLAAGGLALFAGFAIVRRVAPLKRYNVPAAVVGGLLVALLVTLARVMDVLVISFDTSLQTALNTAFFTSIGLSASFSLLRAGSGQALLFLLLASAFAVVQSLIGIGVAVAFGEHPLLGVLMSSTALAGGPATALAFAPQFSAAGVPAAESVAIAAAM
;
A
#
# COMPACT_ATOMS: atom_id res chain seq x y z
N MET A 1 -13.33 -2.42 24.62
CA MET A 1 -12.28 -1.97 23.69
C MET A 1 -10.97 -2.60 24.15
N LEU A 2 -10.33 -3.42 23.31
CA LEU A 2 -9.05 -4.04 23.60
C LEU A 2 -7.97 -3.21 22.92
N GLU A 3 -7.11 -2.57 23.71
CA GLU A 3 -5.98 -1.80 23.20
C GLU A 3 -4.72 -2.65 23.28
N LEU A 4 -4.11 -2.92 22.13
CA LEU A 4 -2.84 -3.60 22.06
C LEU A 4 -1.73 -2.58 22.20
N SER A 5 -0.86 -2.78 23.18
CA SER A 5 0.36 -1.98 23.34
C SER A 5 1.26 -2.11 22.11
N LEU A 6 2.27 -1.24 22.01
CA LEU A 6 3.29 -1.28 20.95
C LEU A 6 3.88 -2.69 20.74
N ILE A 7 4.25 -3.40 21.82
CA ILE A 7 4.87 -4.73 21.73
C ILE A 7 3.85 -5.76 21.23
N GLU A 8 2.62 -5.72 21.74
CA GLU A 8 1.54 -6.64 21.35
C GLU A 8 1.10 -6.41 19.91
N THR A 9 1.03 -5.15 19.47
CA THR A 9 0.72 -4.78 18.08
C THR A 9 1.78 -5.29 17.13
N LEU A 10 3.07 -5.13 17.48
CA LEU A 10 4.18 -5.65 16.69
C LEU A 10 4.15 -7.20 16.62
N ALA A 11 3.91 -7.85 17.76
CA ALA A 11 3.78 -9.31 17.83
C ALA A 11 2.60 -9.81 16.98
N ALA A 12 1.44 -9.14 17.06
CA ALA A 12 0.27 -9.44 16.25
C ALA A 12 0.55 -9.26 14.75
N GLY A 13 1.27 -8.20 14.37
CA GLY A 13 1.73 -8.00 12.99
C GLY A 13 2.66 -9.13 12.50
N GLY A 14 3.59 -9.59 13.35
CA GLY A 14 4.43 -10.75 13.05
C GLY A 14 3.62 -12.04 12.88
N LEU A 15 2.67 -12.31 13.77
CA LEU A 15 1.76 -13.46 13.66
C LEU A 15 0.92 -13.41 12.38
N ALA A 16 0.40 -12.24 12.03
CA ALA A 16 -0.35 -12.03 10.80
C ALA A 16 0.53 -12.34 9.57
N LEU A 17 1.79 -11.89 9.56
CA LEU A 17 2.74 -12.19 8.49
C LEU A 17 2.98 -13.70 8.35
N PHE A 18 3.21 -14.42 9.45
CA PHE A 18 3.38 -15.88 9.43
C PHE A 18 2.12 -16.61 8.96
N ALA A 19 0.93 -16.15 9.37
CA ALA A 19 -0.33 -16.67 8.87
C ALA A 19 -0.45 -16.45 7.36
N GLY A 20 -0.08 -15.26 6.87
CA GLY A 20 -0.02 -14.94 5.45
C GLY A 20 0.89 -15.90 4.66
N PHE A 21 2.09 -16.19 5.17
CA PHE A 21 2.99 -17.17 4.56
C PHE A 21 2.36 -18.57 4.49
N ALA A 22 1.70 -19.00 5.57
CA ALA A 22 1.04 -20.30 5.62
C ALA A 22 -0.10 -20.40 4.59
N ILE A 23 -0.88 -19.33 4.42
CA ILE A 23 -1.98 -19.26 3.45
C ILE A 23 -1.45 -19.26 2.01
N VAL A 24 -0.51 -18.36 1.69
CA VAL A 24 0.08 -18.28 0.33
C VAL A 24 0.72 -19.61 -0.08
N ARG A 25 1.36 -20.32 0.86
CA ARG A 25 1.95 -21.64 0.58
C ARG A 25 0.91 -22.72 0.25
N ARG A 26 -0.31 -22.63 0.80
CA ARG A 26 -1.39 -23.61 0.59
C ARG A 26 -2.28 -23.27 -0.60
N VAL A 27 -2.48 -21.99 -0.89
CA VAL A 27 -3.40 -21.53 -1.94
C VAL A 27 -2.64 -21.25 -3.23
N ALA A 28 -2.71 -22.21 -4.17
CA ALA A 28 -1.98 -22.15 -5.44
C ALA A 28 -2.22 -20.87 -6.27
N PRO A 29 -3.44 -20.31 -6.36
CA PRO A 29 -3.66 -19.03 -7.02
C PRO A 29 -2.85 -17.88 -6.41
N LEU A 30 -2.82 -17.73 -5.09
CA LEU A 30 -2.11 -16.64 -4.42
C LEU A 30 -0.59 -16.72 -4.67
N LYS A 31 -0.06 -17.94 -4.64
CA LYS A 31 1.33 -18.20 -5.02
C LYS A 31 1.59 -17.91 -6.51
N ARG A 32 0.68 -18.32 -7.40
CA ARG A 32 0.82 -18.13 -8.86
C ARG A 32 0.85 -16.65 -9.25
N TYR A 33 0.05 -15.82 -8.57
CA TYR A 33 0.01 -14.37 -8.81
C TYR A 33 1.02 -13.57 -7.97
N ASN A 34 1.91 -14.24 -7.23
CA ASN A 34 2.92 -13.62 -6.36
C ASN A 34 2.33 -12.60 -5.36
N VAL A 35 1.12 -12.88 -4.83
CA VAL A 35 0.50 -12.02 -3.82
C VAL A 35 1.38 -12.04 -2.56
N PRO A 36 1.84 -10.88 -2.05
CA PRO A 36 2.75 -10.88 -0.92
C PRO A 36 2.09 -11.40 0.36
N ALA A 37 2.81 -12.21 1.14
CA ALA A 37 2.30 -12.81 2.37
C ALA A 37 1.81 -11.77 3.39
N ALA A 38 2.50 -10.62 3.48
CA ALA A 38 2.09 -9.52 4.36
C ALA A 38 0.67 -9.00 4.04
N VAL A 39 0.31 -8.95 2.75
CA VAL A 39 -1.03 -8.51 2.29
C VAL A 39 -2.09 -9.52 2.70
N VAL A 40 -1.83 -10.80 2.45
CA VAL A 40 -2.77 -11.88 2.78
C VAL A 40 -3.00 -11.97 4.29
N GLY A 41 -1.92 -11.85 5.08
CA GLY A 41 -1.99 -11.82 6.53
C GLY A 41 -2.77 -10.61 7.05
N GLY A 42 -2.47 -9.41 6.54
CA GLY A 42 -3.17 -8.17 6.88
C GLY A 42 -4.66 -8.22 6.53
N LEU A 43 -5.00 -8.71 5.34
CA LEU A 43 -6.38 -8.88 4.89
C LEU A 43 -7.16 -9.82 5.80
N LEU A 44 -6.55 -10.92 6.25
CA LEU A 44 -7.17 -11.84 7.20
C LEU A 44 -7.48 -11.14 8.53
N VAL A 45 -6.53 -10.38 9.08
CA VAL A 45 -6.75 -9.61 10.32
C VAL A 45 -7.83 -8.55 10.12
N ALA A 46 -7.80 -7.82 9.00
CA ALA A 46 -8.79 -6.79 8.68
C ALA A 46 -10.21 -7.37 8.61
N LEU A 47 -10.39 -8.54 7.99
CA LEU A 47 -11.67 -9.23 7.92
C LEU A 47 -12.16 -9.67 9.31
N LEU A 48 -11.28 -10.24 10.13
CA LEU A 48 -11.63 -10.65 11.50
C LEU A 48 -12.04 -9.47 12.37
N VAL A 49 -11.29 -8.36 12.32
CA VAL A 49 -11.60 -7.13 13.06
C VAL A 49 -12.91 -6.51 12.57
N THR A 50 -13.14 -6.52 11.24
CA THR A 50 -14.38 -6.02 10.66
C THR A 50 -15.58 -6.84 11.11
N LEU A 51 -15.47 -8.17 11.08
CA LEU A 51 -16.54 -9.07 11.55
C LEU A 51 -16.84 -8.87 13.04
N ALA A 52 -15.81 -8.79 13.89
CA ALA A 52 -15.97 -8.56 15.32
C ALA A 52 -16.66 -7.22 15.62
N ARG A 53 -16.40 -6.19 14.79
CA ARG A 53 -17.03 -4.88 14.89
C ARG A 53 -18.49 -4.91 14.44
N VAL A 54 -18.82 -5.60 13.34
CA VAL A 54 -20.21 -5.73 12.84
C VAL A 54 -21.08 -6.52 13.81
N MET A 55 -20.51 -7.52 14.48
CA MET A 55 -21.21 -8.33 15.49
C MET A 55 -21.27 -7.65 16.88
N ASP A 56 -20.71 -6.45 17.01
CA ASP A 56 -20.61 -5.67 18.26
C ASP A 56 -19.97 -6.45 19.44
N VAL A 57 -19.06 -7.38 19.11
CA VAL A 57 -18.41 -8.26 20.09
C VAL A 57 -17.20 -7.58 20.70
N LEU A 58 -16.34 -6.99 19.85
CA LEU A 58 -15.04 -6.48 20.27
C LEU A 58 -14.54 -5.38 19.34
N VAL A 59 -14.12 -4.26 19.93
CA VAL A 59 -13.40 -3.19 19.25
C VAL A 59 -11.92 -3.31 19.63
N ILE A 60 -11.07 -3.59 18.64
CA ILE A 60 -9.61 -3.69 18.79
C ILE A 60 -8.97 -2.37 18.32
N SER A 61 -8.04 -1.85 19.11
CA SER A 61 -7.20 -0.68 18.82
C SER A 61 -5.74 -1.13 18.79
N PHE A 62 -4.99 -0.65 17.80
CA PHE A 62 -3.59 -1.00 17.58
C PHE A 62 -2.72 0.24 17.78
N ASP A 63 -1.61 0.08 18.49
CA ASP A 63 -0.59 1.13 18.62
C ASP A 63 0.32 1.16 17.39
N THR A 64 0.11 2.16 16.52
CA THR A 64 0.86 2.34 15.26
C THR A 64 2.10 3.22 15.41
N SER A 65 2.55 3.54 16.63
CA SER A 65 3.67 4.47 16.87
C SER A 65 4.97 4.07 16.17
N LEU A 66 5.21 2.77 15.94
CA LEU A 66 6.38 2.28 15.21
C LEU A 66 6.25 2.31 13.69
N GLN A 67 5.05 2.49 13.14
CA GLN A 67 4.80 2.39 11.70
C GLN A 67 5.67 3.35 10.90
N THR A 68 5.76 4.61 11.31
CA THR A 68 6.59 5.63 10.64
C THR A 68 8.07 5.27 10.67
N ALA A 69 8.58 4.80 11.81
CA ALA A 69 9.98 4.40 11.95
C ALA A 69 10.30 3.19 11.07
N LEU A 70 9.41 2.18 11.06
CA LEU A 70 9.56 0.98 10.24
C LEU A 70 9.48 1.28 8.74
N ASN A 71 8.52 2.12 8.31
CA ASN A 71 8.42 2.56 6.92
C ASN A 71 9.67 3.32 6.48
N THR A 72 10.19 4.22 7.33
CA THR A 72 11.42 4.96 7.05
C THR A 72 12.62 4.02 6.91
N ALA A 73 12.77 3.07 7.84
CA ALA A 73 13.84 2.08 7.77
C ALA A 73 13.74 1.24 6.49
N PHE A 74 12.54 0.75 6.14
CA PHE A 74 12.29 -0.03 4.94
C PHE A 74 12.65 0.71 3.66
N PHE A 75 12.15 1.94 3.47
CA PHE A 75 12.44 2.72 2.26
C PHE A 75 13.91 3.14 2.19
N THR A 76 14.52 3.45 3.33
CA THR A 76 15.95 3.74 3.39
C THR A 76 16.77 2.51 2.97
N SER A 77 16.44 1.31 3.45
CA SER A 77 17.12 0.07 3.04
C SER A 77 16.95 -0.23 1.55
N ILE A 78 15.77 0.00 0.96
CA ILE A 78 15.57 -0.14 -0.49
C ILE A 78 16.45 0.85 -1.25
N GLY A 79 16.46 2.12 -0.83
CA GLY A 79 17.28 3.16 -1.44
C GLY A 79 18.78 2.84 -1.38
N LEU A 80 19.27 2.37 -0.23
CA LEU A 80 20.67 1.95 -0.05
C LEU A 80 21.01 0.69 -0.84
N SER A 81 20.04 -0.17 -1.15
CA SER A 81 20.22 -1.36 -1.99
C SER A 81 20.33 -1.02 -3.48
N ALA A 82 20.05 0.22 -3.89
CA ALA A 82 20.20 0.65 -5.28
C ALA A 82 21.68 0.69 -5.69
N SER A 83 22.04 -0.04 -6.74
CA SER A 83 23.41 -0.05 -7.26
C SER A 83 23.64 1.09 -8.25
N PHE A 84 24.50 2.04 -7.87
CA PHE A 84 24.96 3.10 -8.77
C PHE A 84 25.64 2.54 -10.04
N SER A 85 26.28 1.37 -9.95
CA SER A 85 26.90 0.71 -11.09
C SER A 85 25.85 0.26 -12.12
N LEU A 86 24.76 -0.37 -11.66
CA LEU A 86 23.64 -0.76 -12.51
C LEU A 86 22.94 0.46 -13.11
N LEU A 87 22.74 1.52 -12.30
CA LEU A 87 22.12 2.76 -12.78
C LEU A 87 22.96 3.43 -13.87
N ARG A 88 24.29 3.43 -13.72
CA ARG A 88 25.22 4.03 -14.69
C ARG A 88 25.30 3.22 -15.99
N ALA A 89 25.42 1.90 -15.88
CA ALA A 89 25.50 0.99 -17.03
C ALA A 89 24.22 1.04 -17.90
N GLY A 90 23.05 1.21 -17.27
CA GLY A 90 21.76 1.31 -17.96
C GLY A 90 21.25 2.73 -18.18
N SER A 91 22.01 3.78 -17.86
CA SER A 91 21.51 5.15 -17.69
C SER A 91 20.71 5.70 -18.87
N GLY A 92 21.15 5.47 -20.11
CA GLY A 92 20.42 5.92 -21.30
C GLY A 92 19.05 5.25 -21.45
N GLN A 93 18.98 3.92 -21.27
CA GLN A 93 17.72 3.17 -21.31
C GLN A 93 16.84 3.47 -20.10
N ALA A 94 17.44 3.65 -18.92
CA ALA A 94 16.75 4.02 -17.69
C ALA A 94 16.12 5.41 -17.80
N LEU A 95 16.81 6.39 -18.40
CA LEU A 95 16.25 7.73 -18.64
C LEU A 95 15.12 7.70 -19.67
N LEU A 96 15.27 6.95 -20.77
CA LEU A 96 14.19 6.78 -21.73
C LEU A 96 12.98 6.09 -21.10
N PHE A 97 13.20 5.02 -20.35
CA PHE A 97 12.15 4.33 -19.60
C PHE A 97 11.47 5.28 -18.61
N LEU A 98 12.23 6.07 -17.85
CA LEU A 98 11.68 7.04 -16.92
C LEU A 98 10.80 8.07 -17.63
N LEU A 99 11.25 8.60 -18.76
CA LEU A 99 10.47 9.56 -19.55
C LEU A 99 9.16 8.94 -20.07
N LEU A 100 9.23 7.73 -20.64
CA LEU A 100 8.05 7.02 -21.13
C LEU A 100 7.09 6.64 -20.00
N ALA A 101 7.60 6.12 -18.89
CA ALA A 101 6.81 5.78 -17.71
C ALA A 101 6.17 7.01 -17.09
N SER A 102 6.87 8.15 -17.06
CA SER A 102 6.32 9.41 -16.55
C SER A 102 5.20 9.93 -17.44
N ALA A 103 5.38 9.89 -18.76
CA ALA A 103 4.32 10.25 -19.71
C ALA A 103 3.10 9.32 -19.56
N PHE A 104 3.33 8.02 -19.41
CA PHE A 104 2.27 7.05 -19.19
C PHE A 104 1.56 7.25 -17.85
N ALA A 105 2.30 7.60 -16.79
CA ALA A 105 1.73 7.94 -15.49
C ALA A 105 0.81 9.17 -15.56
N VAL A 106 1.15 10.18 -16.35
CA VAL A 106 0.25 11.32 -16.61
C VAL A 106 -1.02 10.85 -17.30
N VAL A 107 -0.93 10.01 -18.32
CA VAL A 107 -2.10 9.45 -19.02
C VAL A 107 -2.96 8.62 -18.06
N GLN A 108 -2.36 7.76 -17.24
CA GLN A 108 -3.06 6.97 -16.21
C GLN A 108 -3.79 7.89 -15.22
N SER A 109 -3.15 8.96 -14.77
CA SER A 109 -3.78 9.96 -13.89
C SER A 109 -4.97 10.66 -14.55
N LEU A 110 -4.85 11.07 -15.81
CA LEU A 110 -5.94 11.71 -16.54
C LEU A 110 -7.13 10.76 -16.73
N ILE A 111 -6.88 9.49 -17.05
CA ILE A 111 -7.93 8.47 -17.12
C ILE A 111 -8.56 8.27 -15.74
N GLY A 112 -7.76 8.14 -14.68
CA GLY A 112 -8.25 7.99 -13.31
C GLY A 112 -9.12 9.17 -12.86
N ILE A 113 -8.70 10.41 -13.15
CA ILE A 113 -9.50 11.62 -12.93
C ILE A 113 -10.83 11.54 -13.70
N GLY A 114 -10.79 11.17 -14.98
CA GLY A 114 -11.99 11.05 -15.81
C GLY A 114 -13.00 10.05 -15.24
N VAL A 115 -12.52 8.89 -14.76
CA VAL A 115 -13.35 7.89 -14.08
C VAL A 115 -13.91 8.44 -12.79
N ALA A 116 -13.10 9.05 -11.92
CA ALA A 116 -13.58 9.61 -10.65
C ALA A 116 -14.69 10.65 -10.89
N VAL A 117 -14.49 11.57 -11.82
CA VAL A 117 -15.49 12.59 -12.18
C VAL A 117 -16.76 11.96 -12.76
N ALA A 118 -16.64 10.91 -13.58
CA ALA A 118 -17.81 10.20 -14.13
C ALA A 118 -18.67 9.53 -13.06
N PHE A 119 -18.08 9.14 -11.93
CA PHE A 119 -18.80 8.63 -10.75
C PHE A 119 -19.22 9.72 -9.76
N GLY A 120 -18.95 11.00 -10.04
CA GLY A 120 -19.26 12.12 -9.14
C GLY A 120 -18.28 12.27 -7.97
N GLU A 121 -17.13 11.60 -8.02
CA GLU A 121 -16.11 11.58 -6.98
C GLU A 121 -15.03 12.66 -7.19
N HIS A 122 -14.25 12.92 -6.13
CA HIS A 122 -13.19 13.93 -6.16
C HIS A 122 -12.09 13.57 -7.18
N PRO A 123 -11.66 14.49 -8.08
CA PRO A 123 -10.65 14.20 -9.11
C PRO A 123 -9.34 13.62 -8.55
N LEU A 124 -8.90 14.11 -7.38
CA LEU A 124 -7.68 13.63 -6.74
C LEU A 124 -7.78 12.18 -6.24
N LEU A 125 -8.99 11.66 -5.98
CA LEU A 125 -9.20 10.24 -5.71
C LEU A 125 -8.82 9.42 -6.95
N GLY A 126 -9.17 9.91 -8.14
CA GLY A 126 -8.77 9.30 -9.41
C GLY A 126 -7.25 9.25 -9.62
N VAL A 127 -6.52 10.29 -9.20
CA VAL A 127 -5.04 10.28 -9.22
C VAL A 127 -4.51 9.25 -8.22
N LEU A 128 -5.04 9.24 -7.00
CA LEU A 128 -4.61 8.34 -5.93
C LEU A 128 -4.79 6.85 -6.27
N MET A 129 -5.87 6.50 -6.98
CA MET A 129 -6.15 5.13 -7.42
C MET A 129 -5.52 4.75 -8.77
N SER A 130 -4.82 5.69 -9.44
CA SER A 130 -4.21 5.45 -10.74
C SER A 130 -2.69 5.39 -10.64
N SER A 131 -1.95 6.38 -11.15
CA SER A 131 -0.49 6.30 -11.29
C SER A 131 0.24 6.10 -9.95
N THR A 132 -0.23 6.71 -8.87
CA THR A 132 0.39 6.54 -7.54
C THR A 132 0.31 5.10 -7.04
N ALA A 133 -0.80 4.40 -7.29
CA ALA A 133 -0.99 3.01 -6.91
C ALA A 133 -0.39 2.02 -7.93
N LEU A 134 -0.63 2.24 -9.23
CA LEU A 134 -0.23 1.31 -10.30
C LEU A 134 1.25 1.40 -10.68
N ALA A 135 1.87 2.59 -10.63
CA ALA A 135 3.28 2.75 -10.98
C ALA A 135 4.18 2.73 -9.74
N GLY A 136 3.76 3.40 -8.66
CA GLY A 136 4.52 3.50 -7.42
C GLY A 136 4.20 2.42 -6.36
N GLY A 137 3.09 1.70 -6.54
CA GLY A 137 2.67 0.69 -5.59
C GLY A 137 2.22 1.28 -4.25
N PRO A 138 2.12 0.41 -3.22
CA PRO A 138 1.66 0.80 -1.88
C PRO A 138 2.57 1.84 -1.24
N ALA A 139 3.85 1.81 -1.58
CA ALA A 139 4.86 2.72 -1.08
C ALA A 139 4.57 4.17 -1.45
N THR A 140 4.41 4.45 -2.74
CA THR A 140 4.11 5.80 -3.23
C THR A 140 2.71 6.22 -2.83
N ALA A 141 1.71 5.34 -2.96
CA ALA A 141 0.34 5.67 -2.58
C ALA A 141 0.22 6.09 -1.10
N LEU A 142 0.89 5.36 -0.19
CA LEU A 142 0.93 5.71 1.24
C LEU A 142 1.78 6.95 1.54
N ALA A 143 2.92 7.12 0.86
CA ALA A 143 3.78 8.28 1.06
C ALA A 143 3.10 9.62 0.70
N PHE A 144 2.15 9.59 -0.23
CA PHE A 144 1.39 10.77 -0.65
C PHE A 144 -0.02 10.86 -0.05
N ALA A 145 -0.53 9.80 0.58
CA ALA A 145 -1.88 9.78 1.15
C ALA A 145 -2.18 10.93 2.14
N PRO A 146 -1.25 11.38 3.02
CA PRO A 146 -1.48 12.54 3.88
C PRO A 146 -1.75 13.83 3.09
N GLN A 147 -1.06 14.04 1.97
CA GLN A 147 -1.23 15.19 1.08
C GLN A 147 -2.58 15.14 0.37
N PHE A 148 -3.03 13.94 -0.05
CA PHE A 148 -4.35 13.75 -0.62
C PHE A 148 -5.47 13.97 0.40
N SER A 149 -5.28 13.52 1.64
CA SER A 149 -6.20 13.76 2.76
C SER A 149 -6.33 15.26 3.06
N ALA A 150 -5.20 15.97 3.14
CA ALA A 150 -5.18 17.42 3.32
C ALA A 150 -5.83 18.19 2.15
N ALA A 151 -5.80 17.62 0.95
CA ALA A 151 -6.46 18.16 -0.23
C ALA A 151 -7.95 17.78 -0.34
N GLY A 152 -8.53 17.13 0.67
CA GLY A 152 -9.95 16.84 0.76
C GLY A 152 -10.38 15.45 0.26
N VAL A 153 -9.44 14.54 -0.01
CA VAL A 153 -9.79 13.14 -0.36
C VAL A 153 -10.10 12.36 0.92
N PRO A 154 -11.35 11.91 1.13
CA PRO A 154 -11.72 11.17 2.33
C PRO A 154 -11.03 9.80 2.36
N ALA A 155 -10.59 9.38 3.55
CA ALA A 155 -9.96 8.07 3.78
C ALA A 155 -8.80 7.74 2.81
N ALA A 156 -8.01 8.75 2.43
CA ALA A 156 -6.95 8.62 1.43
C ALA A 156 -5.98 7.46 1.70
N GLU A 157 -5.56 7.24 2.95
CA GLU A 157 -4.67 6.12 3.30
C GLU A 157 -5.31 4.74 3.04
N SER A 158 -6.58 4.57 3.43
CA SER A 158 -7.30 3.31 3.21
C SER A 158 -7.51 3.05 1.72
N VAL A 159 -7.88 4.09 0.95
CA VAL A 159 -8.04 4.01 -0.51
C VAL A 159 -6.69 3.72 -1.19
N ALA A 160 -5.62 4.36 -0.74
CA ALA A 160 -4.26 4.15 -1.26
C ALA A 160 -3.81 2.70 -1.12
N ILE A 161 -4.03 2.09 0.05
CA ILE A 161 -3.73 0.66 0.26
C ILE A 161 -4.63 -0.20 -0.62
N ALA A 162 -5.94 0.06 -0.62
CA ALA A 162 -6.90 -0.76 -1.37
C ALA A 162 -6.65 -0.74 -2.88
N ALA A 163 -6.23 0.39 -3.45
CA ALA A 163 -5.96 0.51 -4.88
C ALA A 163 -4.60 -0.07 -5.31
N ALA A 164 -3.64 -0.17 -4.39
CA ALA A 164 -2.27 -0.60 -4.69
C ALA A 164 -2.01 -2.10 -4.44
N MET A 165 -2.97 -2.83 -3.87
CA MET A 165 -2.84 -4.21 -3.40
C MET A 165 -3.62 -5.20 -4.27
#